data_AF-A0AAV9BWU8-F1
#
_entry.id   AF-A0AAV9BWU8-F1
#
_cell.length_a   1.000
_cell.length_b   1.000
_cell.length_c   1.000
_cell.angle_alpha   90.00
_cell.angle_beta   90.00
_cell.angle_gamma   90.00
#
_symmetry.space_group_name_H-M   'P 1'
#
loop_
_entity.id
_entity.type
_entity.pdbx_description
1 polymer ?
#
loop_
_entity_poly.entity_id
_entity_poly.type
_entity_poly.pdbx_seq_one_letter_code
_entity_poly.pdbx_strand_id
1 'polypeptide(L)'
;MQIMGYLSGSSPHITSGAVSALSLLIYKNTGVWFSVPELVPSVLALLQSKANEVIKAVLGFAKVLVSCLHAQDLQNFLSAIVNAILPWSSVSKNHFRSKNCIILFGWQVKIILEIMIRKCGLSSVDLVTPEKYKGFVKSVVEVNHSLLLDISKSKKSIALVM
;
A
#
# COMPACT_ATOMS: atom_id res chain seq x y z
N MET A 1 -8.56 -18.55 5.04
CA MET A 1 -9.70 -17.81 5.66
C MET A 1 -9.61 -17.69 7.21
N GLN A 2 -8.50 -18.02 7.89
CA GLN A 2 -8.54 -18.19 9.36
C GLN A 2 -8.05 -17.00 10.24
N ILE A 3 -7.50 -15.92 9.69
CA ILE A 3 -7.02 -14.79 10.52
C ILE A 3 -8.14 -13.75 10.78
N MET A 4 -9.14 -13.68 9.88
CA MET A 4 -10.24 -12.71 9.96
C MET A 4 -11.13 -12.90 11.20
N GLY A 5 -11.33 -14.15 11.64
CA GLY A 5 -12.19 -14.47 12.79
C GLY A 5 -11.66 -14.00 14.14
N TYR A 6 -10.34 -14.01 14.33
CA TYR A 6 -9.72 -13.55 15.58
C TYR A 6 -9.69 -12.02 15.69
N LEU A 7 -9.55 -11.31 14.57
CA LEU A 7 -9.53 -9.84 14.54
C LEU A 7 -10.94 -9.22 14.46
N SER A 8 -11.96 -9.98 14.04
CA SER A 8 -13.34 -9.49 13.91
C SER A 8 -14.01 -9.16 15.25
N GLY A 9 -13.47 -9.61 16.38
CA GLY A 9 -13.93 -9.25 17.73
C GLY A 9 -13.10 -8.14 18.40
N SER A 10 -11.95 -7.78 17.84
CA SER A 10 -11.06 -6.75 18.38
C SER A 10 -11.38 -5.37 17.82
N SER A 11 -11.28 -4.33 18.66
CA SER A 11 -11.53 -2.94 18.26
C SER A 11 -10.68 -2.54 17.04
N PRO A 12 -11.21 -1.79 16.06
CA PRO A 12 -10.46 -1.29 14.90
C PRO A 12 -9.13 -0.62 15.27
N HIS A 13 -9.06 0.00 16.45
CA HIS A 13 -7.84 0.58 17.04
C HIS A 13 -6.73 -0.43 17.31
N ILE A 14 -7.09 -1.63 17.76
CA ILE A 14 -6.12 -2.69 18.04
C ILE A 14 -5.58 -3.24 16.72
N THR A 15 -6.46 -3.42 15.73
CA THR A 15 -6.06 -3.93 14.40
C THR A 15 -5.17 -2.92 13.67
N SER A 16 -5.54 -1.64 13.68
CA SER A 16 -4.73 -0.58 13.05
C SER A 16 -3.36 -0.45 13.74
N GLY A 17 -3.33 -0.49 15.08
CA GLY A 17 -2.08 -0.52 15.85
C GLY A 17 -1.19 -1.72 15.53
N ALA A 18 -1.77 -2.92 15.39
CA ALA A 18 -1.03 -4.13 15.03
C ALA A 18 -0.44 -4.03 13.61
N VAL A 19 -1.20 -3.56 12.62
CA VAL A 19 -0.70 -3.36 11.25
C VAL A 19 0.40 -2.30 11.20
N SER A 20 0.28 -1.23 11.97
CA SER A 20 1.35 -0.24 12.12
C SER A 20 2.60 -0.87 12.74
N ALA A 21 2.47 -1.63 13.83
CA ALA A 21 3.61 -2.33 14.43
C ALA A 21 4.29 -3.30 13.46
N LEU A 22 3.52 -4.02 12.64
CA LEU A 22 4.04 -4.88 11.57
C LEU A 22 4.81 -4.07 10.51
N SER A 23 4.32 -2.90 10.15
CA SER A 23 5.03 -2.00 9.22
C SER A 23 6.40 -1.60 9.77
N LEU A 24 6.46 -1.25 11.05
CA LEU A 24 7.72 -0.92 11.73
C LEU A 24 8.66 -2.14 11.82
N LEU A 25 8.11 -3.33 12.06
CA LEU A 25 8.88 -4.56 12.11
C LEU A 25 9.54 -4.86 10.77
N ILE A 26 8.79 -4.76 9.65
CA ILE A 26 9.34 -4.95 8.30
C ILE A 26 10.38 -3.87 7.98
N TYR A 27 10.14 -2.64 8.41
CA TYR A 27 11.11 -1.55 8.24
C TYR A 27 12.42 -1.83 8.98
N LYS A 28 12.34 -2.32 10.22
CA LYS A 28 13.52 -2.65 11.04
C LYS A 28 14.23 -3.92 10.58
N ASN A 29 13.47 -4.92 10.12
CA ASN A 29 14.00 -6.20 9.71
C ASN A 29 13.40 -6.62 8.37
N THR A 30 14.09 -6.22 7.31
CA THR A 30 13.67 -6.45 5.92
C THR A 30 13.72 -7.91 5.50
N GLY A 31 14.13 -8.85 6.35
CA GLY A 31 14.11 -10.30 6.06
C GLY A 31 12.84 -11.01 6.55
N VAL A 32 12.04 -10.39 7.43
CA VAL A 32 10.90 -11.04 8.08
C VAL A 32 9.79 -11.44 7.10
N TRP A 33 9.61 -10.69 6.01
CA TRP A 33 8.60 -11.00 5.00
C TRP A 33 8.94 -12.26 4.19
N PHE A 34 10.22 -12.62 4.08
CA PHE A 34 10.64 -13.86 3.42
C PHE A 34 10.27 -15.08 4.26
N SER A 35 10.31 -14.94 5.58
CA SER A 35 9.88 -16.00 6.51
C SER A 35 8.37 -16.18 6.55
N VAL A 36 7.57 -15.16 6.19
CA VAL A 36 6.10 -15.20 6.26
C VAL A 36 5.46 -14.55 5.02
N PRO A 37 5.56 -15.17 3.83
CA PRO A 37 5.03 -14.59 2.59
C PRO A 37 3.48 -14.48 2.59
N GLU A 38 2.79 -15.33 3.36
CA GLU A 38 1.32 -15.27 3.51
C GLU A 38 0.82 -14.06 4.32
N LEU A 39 1.72 -13.37 5.03
CA LEU A 39 1.37 -12.19 5.81
C LEU A 39 0.95 -11.03 4.91
N VAL A 40 1.65 -10.83 3.80
CA VAL A 40 1.40 -9.72 2.85
C VAL A 40 -0.04 -9.75 2.31
N PRO A 41 -0.51 -10.83 1.65
CA PRO A 41 -1.89 -10.90 1.16
C PRO A 41 -2.92 -10.86 2.30
N SER A 42 -2.59 -11.42 3.47
CA SER A 42 -3.47 -11.38 4.65
C SER A 42 -3.69 -9.95 5.16
N VAL A 43 -2.64 -9.15 5.26
CA VAL A 43 -2.73 -7.74 5.67
C VAL A 43 -3.43 -6.92 4.59
N LEU A 44 -3.15 -7.15 3.30
CA LEU A 44 -3.84 -6.48 2.19
C LEU A 44 -5.34 -6.78 2.17
N ALA A 45 -5.77 -7.99 2.55
CA ALA A 45 -7.19 -8.34 2.65
C ALA A 45 -7.94 -7.45 3.66
N LEU A 46 -7.25 -6.89 4.66
CA LEU A 46 -7.84 -5.96 5.63
C LEU A 46 -8.28 -4.63 5.00
N LEU A 47 -7.84 -4.31 3.77
CA LEU A 47 -8.39 -3.18 3.02
C LEU A 47 -9.90 -3.31 2.83
N GLN A 48 -10.46 -4.52 2.78
CA GLN A 48 -11.91 -4.72 2.67
C GLN A 48 -12.69 -4.33 3.94
N SER A 49 -12.00 -3.96 5.02
CA SER A 49 -12.63 -3.47 6.25
C SER A 49 -13.39 -2.16 6.03
N LYS A 50 -14.43 -1.91 6.84
CA LYS A 50 -15.14 -0.62 6.88
C LYS A 50 -14.42 0.44 7.73
N ALA A 51 -13.38 0.05 8.46
CA ALA A 51 -12.68 0.92 9.39
C ALA A 51 -11.57 1.73 8.69
N ASN A 52 -11.78 3.04 8.66
CA ASN A 52 -10.89 4.02 8.01
C ASN A 52 -9.45 3.98 8.51
N GLU A 53 -9.26 3.75 9.80
CA GLU A 53 -7.95 3.65 10.44
C GLU A 53 -7.20 2.38 10.06
N VAL A 54 -7.90 1.25 9.89
CA VAL A 54 -7.31 -0.01 9.46
C VAL A 54 -6.85 0.12 8.01
N ILE A 55 -7.69 0.70 7.15
CA ILE A 55 -7.34 0.97 5.75
C ILE A 55 -6.09 1.86 5.66
N LYS A 56 -6.02 2.94 6.45
CA LYS A 56 -4.83 3.81 6.51
C LYS A 56 -3.58 3.03 6.92
N ALA A 57 -3.66 2.23 7.98
CA ALA A 57 -2.54 1.43 8.46
C ALA A 57 -2.07 0.44 7.39
N VAL A 58 -2.99 -0.22 6.68
CA VAL A 58 -2.66 -1.19 5.63
C VAL A 58 -2.04 -0.53 4.39
N LEU A 59 -2.51 0.66 3.97
CA LEU A 59 -1.87 1.41 2.89
C LEU A 59 -0.46 1.89 3.30
N GLY A 60 -0.28 2.29 4.57
CA GLY A 60 1.03 2.59 5.15
C GLY A 60 1.97 1.38 5.12
N PHE A 61 1.47 0.21 5.54
CA PHE A 61 2.18 -1.06 5.44
C PHE A 61 2.62 -1.38 4.01
N ALA A 62 1.70 -1.29 3.04
CA ALA A 62 2.00 -1.54 1.64
C ALA A 62 3.09 -0.60 1.11
N LYS A 63 3.05 0.68 1.48
CA LYS A 63 4.11 1.66 1.13
C LYS A 63 5.47 1.26 1.70
N VAL A 64 5.54 0.89 2.98
CA VAL A 64 6.79 0.44 3.60
C VAL A 64 7.30 -0.82 2.92
N LEU A 65 6.41 -1.78 2.68
CA LEU A 65 6.73 -3.03 2.01
C LEU A 65 7.35 -2.82 0.63
N VAL A 66 6.72 -2.04 -0.27
CA VAL A 66 7.28 -1.77 -1.61
C VAL A 66 8.58 -0.96 -1.55
N SER A 67 8.77 -0.16 -0.49
CA SER A 67 10.01 0.60 -0.28
C SER A 67 11.16 -0.30 0.15
N CYS A 68 10.89 -1.29 1.02
CA CYS A 68 11.87 -2.21 1.56
C CYS A 68 12.20 -3.38 0.62
N LEU A 69 11.25 -3.86 -0.17
CA LEU A 69 11.44 -5.01 -1.06
C LEU A 69 12.36 -4.69 -2.26
N HIS A 70 13.13 -5.69 -2.69
CA HIS A 70 13.89 -5.64 -3.93
C HIS A 70 12.96 -5.91 -5.13
N ALA A 71 13.40 -5.51 -6.34
CA ALA A 71 12.57 -5.58 -7.54
C ALA A 71 12.07 -7.01 -7.85
N GLN A 72 12.92 -8.03 -7.64
CA GLN A 72 12.60 -9.44 -7.89
C GLN A 72 11.47 -9.92 -6.96
N ASP A 73 11.57 -9.65 -5.67
CA ASP A 73 10.57 -10.04 -4.69
C ASP A 73 9.27 -9.28 -4.85
N LEU A 74 9.38 -8.00 -5.20
CA LEU A 74 8.22 -7.15 -5.46
C LEU A 74 7.42 -7.62 -6.67
N GLN A 75 8.05 -8.24 -7.68
CA GLN A 75 7.33 -8.82 -8.82
C GLN A 75 6.34 -9.90 -8.40
N ASN A 76 6.72 -10.74 -7.43
CA ASN A 76 5.87 -11.84 -6.93
C ASN A 76 4.60 -11.31 -6.25
N PHE A 77 4.70 -10.17 -5.54
CA PHE A 77 3.57 -9.55 -4.85
C PHE A 77 2.89 -8.43 -5.67
N LEU A 78 3.44 -8.09 -6.84
CA LEU A 78 3.01 -6.95 -7.66
C LEU A 78 1.51 -7.02 -7.93
N SER A 79 1.03 -8.19 -8.35
CA SER A 79 -0.38 -8.43 -8.66
C SER A 79 -1.29 -8.33 -7.46
N ALA A 80 -0.89 -8.89 -6.32
CA ALA A 80 -1.67 -8.79 -5.10
C ALA A 80 -1.78 -7.32 -4.63
N ILE A 81 -0.66 -6.59 -4.63
CA ILE A 81 -0.60 -5.21 -4.18
C ILE A 81 -1.40 -4.30 -5.13
N VAL A 82 -1.15 -4.36 -6.44
CA VAL A 82 -1.81 -3.52 -7.45
C VAL A 82 -3.32 -3.73 -7.40
N ASN A 83 -3.79 -4.98 -7.41
CA ASN A 83 -5.22 -5.26 -7.36
C ASN A 83 -5.87 -4.83 -6.04
N ALA A 84 -5.14 -4.90 -4.93
CA ALA A 84 -5.64 -4.46 -3.64
C ALA A 84 -5.71 -2.94 -3.50
N ILE A 85 -4.72 -2.19 -4.02
CA ILE A 85 -4.62 -0.72 -3.85
C ILE A 85 -5.36 0.09 -4.93
N LEU A 86 -5.47 -0.42 -6.16
CA LEU A 86 -6.06 0.33 -7.28
C LEU A 86 -7.52 0.76 -7.05
N PRO A 87 -8.39 -0.08 -6.45
CA PRO A 87 -9.75 0.34 -6.09
C PRO A 87 -9.77 1.59 -5.22
N TRP A 88 -8.74 1.80 -4.38
CA TRP A 88 -8.60 2.93 -3.46
C TRP A 88 -8.22 4.24 -4.14
N SER A 89 -7.74 4.20 -5.39
CA SER A 89 -7.48 5.41 -6.18
C SER A 89 -8.75 6.15 -6.58
N SER A 90 -9.88 5.44 -6.66
CA SER A 90 -11.16 5.93 -7.19
C SER A 90 -12.31 5.78 -6.19
N VAL A 91 -12.03 5.63 -4.89
CA VAL A 91 -13.07 5.45 -3.88
C VAL A 91 -14.03 6.64 -3.89
N SER A 92 -15.28 6.35 -4.28
CA SER A 92 -16.33 7.34 -4.38
C SER A 92 -16.89 7.70 -3.01
N LYS A 93 -17.58 8.84 -2.94
CA LYS A 93 -18.18 9.47 -1.75
C LYS A 93 -19.07 8.55 -0.89
N ASN A 94 -19.42 7.35 -1.37
CA ASN A 94 -20.33 6.43 -0.70
C ASN A 94 -19.69 5.56 0.40
N HIS A 95 -18.36 5.40 0.39
CA HIS A 95 -17.65 4.58 1.41
C HIS A 95 -17.00 5.44 2.51
N PHE A 96 -16.74 6.73 2.24
CA PHE A 96 -16.11 7.65 3.16
C PHE A 96 -16.82 9.00 3.18
N ARG A 97 -17.31 9.41 4.35
CA ARG A 97 -18.05 10.67 4.56
C ARG A 97 -17.23 11.95 4.31
N SER A 98 -15.92 11.87 4.06
CA SER A 98 -15.05 13.06 4.01
C SER A 98 -14.16 13.11 2.77
N LYS A 99 -14.27 14.20 2.00
CA LYS A 99 -13.41 14.51 0.84
C LYS A 99 -11.91 14.42 1.15
N ASN A 100 -11.50 14.85 2.35
CA ASN A 100 -10.11 14.79 2.80
C ASN A 100 -9.56 13.36 2.88
N CYS A 101 -10.41 12.39 3.23
CA CYS A 101 -9.99 11.00 3.30
C CYS A 101 -9.75 10.43 1.90
N ILE A 102 -10.59 10.80 0.93
CA ILE A 102 -10.48 10.39 -0.47
C ILE A 102 -9.16 10.90 -1.08
N ILE A 103 -8.85 12.18 -0.87
CA ILE A 103 -7.61 12.80 -1.39
C ILE A 103 -6.37 12.13 -0.76
N LEU A 104 -6.38 11.92 0.55
CA LEU A 104 -5.27 11.27 1.25
C LEU A 104 -5.04 9.84 0.78
N PHE A 105 -6.09 9.04 0.56
CA PHE A 105 -5.94 7.67 0.06
C PHE A 105 -5.46 7.63 -1.38
N GLY A 106 -6.03 8.46 -2.25
CA GLY A 106 -5.56 8.57 -3.64
C GLY A 106 -4.08 8.94 -3.70
N TRP A 107 -3.62 9.84 -2.83
CA TRP A 107 -2.21 10.22 -2.72
C TRP A 107 -1.32 9.06 -2.25
N GLN A 108 -1.76 8.27 -1.26
CA GLN A 108 -1.03 7.08 -0.81
C GLN A 108 -0.88 6.04 -1.92
N VAL A 109 -1.96 5.76 -2.65
CA VAL A 109 -1.94 4.81 -3.78
C VAL A 109 -0.99 5.31 -4.88
N LYS A 110 -1.02 6.61 -5.19
CA LYS A 110 -0.11 7.22 -6.16
C LYS A 110 1.36 7.03 -5.76
N ILE A 111 1.71 7.28 -4.50
CA ILE A 111 3.08 7.06 -4.00
C ILE A 111 3.50 5.60 -4.12
N ILE A 112 2.63 4.66 -3.71
CA ILE A 112 2.94 3.22 -3.77
C ILE A 112 3.20 2.82 -5.21
N LEU A 113 2.30 3.18 -6.12
CA LEU A 113 2.42 2.88 -7.55
C LEU A 113 3.69 3.49 -8.16
N GLU A 114 4.02 4.72 -7.80
CA GLU A 114 5.25 5.38 -8.23
C GLU A 114 6.52 4.60 -7.81
N ILE A 115 6.58 4.15 -6.56
CA ILE A 115 7.70 3.33 -6.07
C ILE A 115 7.79 2.01 -6.86
N MET A 116 6.65 1.39 -7.16
CA MET A 116 6.59 0.15 -7.93
C MET A 116 7.08 0.33 -9.37
N ILE A 117 6.66 1.40 -10.04
CA ILE A 117 7.11 1.71 -11.41
C ILE A 117 8.62 1.98 -11.41
N ARG A 118 9.14 2.68 -10.41
CA ARG A 118 10.58 2.95 -10.29
C ARG A 118 11.40 1.68 -10.04
N LYS A 119 10.88 0.69 -9.31
CA LYS A 119 11.60 -0.56 -8.99
C LYS A 119 11.44 -1.67 -10.03
N CYS A 120 10.22 -1.89 -10.52
CA CYS A 120 9.88 -3.01 -11.40
C CYS A 120 9.74 -2.62 -12.87
N GLY A 121 9.78 -1.31 -13.17
CA GLY A 121 9.51 -0.76 -14.49
C GLY A 121 8.01 -0.62 -14.78
N LEU A 122 7.67 0.31 -15.67
CA LEU A 122 6.29 0.57 -16.09
C LEU A 122 5.67 -0.64 -16.79
N SER A 123 6.43 -1.37 -17.60
CA SER A 123 5.93 -2.52 -18.37
C SER A 123 5.38 -3.63 -17.46
N SER A 124 6.09 -3.94 -16.38
CA SER A 124 5.67 -4.96 -15.40
C SER A 124 4.37 -4.55 -14.69
N VAL A 125 4.25 -3.25 -14.37
CA VAL A 125 3.06 -2.71 -13.70
C VAL A 125 1.87 -2.64 -14.66
N ASP A 126 2.07 -2.25 -15.92
CA ASP A 126 0.99 -2.15 -16.91
C ASP A 126 0.40 -3.51 -17.30
N LEU A 127 1.22 -4.57 -17.28
CA LEU A 127 0.78 -5.95 -17.50
C LEU A 127 -0.19 -6.44 -16.42
N VAL A 128 0.03 -5.99 -15.19
CA VAL A 128 -0.73 -6.42 -14.01
C VAL A 128 -1.89 -5.49 -13.69
N THR A 129 -1.89 -4.29 -14.27
CA THR A 129 -2.93 -3.28 -14.06
C THR A 129 -4.19 -3.62 -14.87
N PRO A 130 -5.37 -3.71 -14.22
CA PRO A 130 -6.64 -3.86 -14.92
C PRO A 130 -6.91 -2.67 -15.86
N GLU A 131 -7.49 -2.92 -17.03
CA GLU A 131 -7.71 -1.90 -18.09
C GLU A 131 -8.40 -0.62 -17.55
N LYS A 132 -9.38 -0.80 -16.68
CA LYS A 132 -10.13 0.28 -16.00
C LYS A 132 -9.25 1.32 -15.32
N TYR A 133 -8.08 0.93 -14.81
CA TYR A 133 -7.18 1.80 -14.04
C TYR A 133 -5.94 2.24 -14.83
N LYS A 134 -5.75 1.77 -16.07
CA LYS A 134 -4.59 2.15 -16.90
C LYS A 134 -4.46 3.65 -17.13
N GLY A 135 -5.59 4.36 -17.24
CA GLY A 135 -5.61 5.83 -17.33
C GLY A 135 -5.00 6.49 -16.09
N PHE A 136 -5.34 6.00 -14.89
CA PHE A 136 -4.75 6.50 -13.64
C PHE A 136 -3.25 6.23 -13.57
N VAL A 137 -2.81 5.02 -13.94
CA VAL A 137 -1.38 4.67 -13.96
C VAL A 137 -0.59 5.60 -14.90
N LYS A 138 -1.11 5.87 -16.10
CA LYS A 138 -0.49 6.82 -17.04
C LYS A 138 -0.39 8.23 -16.45
N SER A 139 -1.45 8.74 -15.83
CA SER A 139 -1.41 10.05 -15.17
C SER A 139 -0.40 10.12 -14.02
N VAL A 140 -0.14 9.00 -13.32
CA VAL A 140 0.90 8.95 -12.29
C VAL A 140 2.30 9.04 -12.92
N VAL A 141 2.53 8.36 -14.05
CA VAL A 141 3.81 8.40 -14.79
C VAL A 141 4.09 9.79 -15.36
N GLU A 142 3.10 10.46 -15.96
CA GLU A 142 3.26 11.78 -16.57
C GLU A 142 3.68 12.85 -15.54
N VAL A 143 3.20 12.74 -14.30
CA VAL A 143 3.55 13.68 -13.22
C VAL A 143 4.96 13.44 -12.66
N ASN A 144 5.60 12.31 -12.98
CA ASN A 144 6.84 11.85 -12.33
C ASN A 144 8.15 12.52 -12.81
N HIS A 145 8.09 13.44 -13.78
CA HIS A 145 9.29 14.09 -14.30
C HIS A 145 9.91 15.16 -13.36
N SER A 146 9.30 15.45 -12.20
CA SER A 146 9.69 16.58 -11.31
C SER A 146 10.03 16.23 -9.85
N LEU A 147 9.95 14.97 -9.40
CA LEU A 147 10.15 14.59 -7.98
C LEU A 147 11.37 13.66 -7.77
N LEU A 148 12.53 14.13 -8.22
CA LEU A 148 13.82 13.44 -8.10
C LEU A 148 14.53 13.63 -6.74
N LEU A 149 14.00 14.41 -5.78
CA LEU A 149 14.77 14.80 -4.59
C LEU A 149 14.27 14.27 -3.23
N ASP A 150 13.11 13.63 -3.11
CA ASP A 150 12.54 13.32 -1.78
C ASP A 150 12.63 11.87 -1.31
N ILE A 151 13.02 10.91 -2.16
CA ILE A 151 13.14 9.50 -1.71
C ILE A 151 14.29 9.30 -0.70
N SER A 152 15.37 10.09 -0.81
CA SER A 152 16.44 10.15 0.20
C SER A 152 15.96 10.70 1.55
N LYS A 153 14.96 11.60 1.56
CA LYS A 153 14.30 12.09 2.79
C LYS A 153 13.19 11.16 3.30
N SER A 154 12.64 10.29 2.45
CA SER A 154 11.51 9.42 2.80
C SER A 154 11.85 8.42 3.92
N LYS A 155 13.09 7.90 4.01
CA LYS A 155 13.50 7.08 5.19
C LYS A 155 13.38 7.83 6.51
N LYS A 156 13.52 9.16 6.53
CA LYS A 156 13.29 10.00 7.73
C LYS A 156 11.81 10.39 7.91
N SER A 157 11.05 10.55 6.82
CA SER A 157 9.65 11.02 6.88
C SER A 157 8.65 9.89 7.15
N ILE A 158 8.94 8.63 6.77
CA ILE A 158 8.09 7.48 7.11
C ILE A 158 8.01 7.25 8.63
N ALA A 159 9.07 7.61 9.37
CA ALA A 159 9.09 7.60 10.84
C ALA A 159 8.28 8.74 11.49
N LEU A 160 7.86 9.75 10.73
CA LEU A 160 7.13 10.91 11.26
C LEU A 160 5.60 10.80 11.08
N VAL A 161 5.12 9.79 10.35
CA VAL A 161 3.70 9.59 10.00
C VAL A 161 3.15 8.27 10.57
N MET A 162 3.90 7.61 11.46
CA MET A 162 3.41 6.51 12.29
C MET A 162 3.17 7.01 13.71
#